data_AF-A0A836UBE7-F1
#
_entry.id   AF-A0A836UBE7-F1
#
_cell.length_a   1.000
_cell.length_b   1.000
_cell.length_c   1.000
_cell.angle_alpha   90.00
_cell.angle_beta   90.00
_cell.angle_gamma   90.00
#
_symmetry.space_group_name_H-M   'P 1'
#
loop_
_entity.id
_entity.type
_entity.pdbx_description
1 polymer ?
#
loop_
_entity_poly.entity_id
_entity_poly.type
_entity_poly.pdbx_seq_one_letter_code
_entity_poly.pdbx_strand_id
1 'polypeptide(L)' 'MNAQRSISCNVTRANRQLERLSSGLRVNRAMDDASGLVVSEGLRSEAAKLNQNVRNAQQGSVLLQ' A
#
# COMPACT_ATOMS: atom_id res chain seq x y z
N MET A 1 7.17 -19.43 32.33
CA MET A 1 6.11 -19.36 31.29
C MET A 1 5.84 -17.95 30.75
N ASN A 2 5.90 -16.87 31.56
CA ASN A 2 5.69 -15.51 31.05
C ASN A 2 6.81 -14.99 30.14
N ALA A 3 8.08 -15.24 30.48
CA ALA A 3 9.22 -14.82 29.67
C ALA A 3 9.17 -15.38 28.23
N GLN A 4 8.75 -16.63 28.07
CA GLN A 4 8.67 -17.29 26.76
C GLN A 4 7.57 -16.68 25.88
N ARG A 5 6.43 -16.29 26.46
CA ARG A 5 5.37 -15.55 25.76
C ARG A 5 5.82 -14.12 25.39
N SER A 6 6.52 -13.43 26.28
CA SER A 6 7.09 -12.10 26.02
C SER A 6 8.12 -12.15 24.90
N ILE A 7 8.99 -13.16 24.90
CA ILE A 7 9.99 -13.38 23.83
C ILE A 7 9.29 -13.69 22.51
N SER A 8 8.30 -14.59 22.48
CA SER A 8 7.52 -14.86 21.26
C SER A 8 6.87 -13.60 20.70
N CYS A 9 6.26 -12.76 21.54
CA CYS A 9 5.65 -11.51 21.10
C CYS A 9 6.69 -10.53 20.53
N ASN A 10 7.85 -10.40 21.18
CA ASN A 10 8.93 -9.53 20.71
C ASN A 10 9.54 -10.02 19.39
N VAL A 11 9.69 -11.33 19.20
CA VAL A 11 10.16 -11.92 17.94
C VAL A 11 9.18 -11.64 16.80
N THR A 12 7.86 -11.79 17.03
CA THR A 12 6.84 -11.45 16.02
C THR A 12 6.88 -9.95 15.67
N ARG A 13 7.07 -9.07 16.65
CA ARG A 13 7.19 -7.62 16.41
C ARG A 13 8.45 -7.26 15.63
N ALA A 14 9.60 -7.84 15.97
CA ALA A 14 10.87 -7.62 15.27
C ALA A 14 10.77 -8.06 13.80
N ASN A 15 10.19 -9.23 13.53
CA ASN A 15 9.97 -9.71 12.17
C ASN A 15 9.09 -8.76 11.34
N ARG A 16 8.04 -8.16 11.91
CA ARG A 16 7.23 -7.14 11.22
C ARG A 16 8.03 -5.86 10.91
N GLN A 17 8.89 -5.42 11.83
CA GLN A 17 9.73 -4.26 11.58
C GLN A 17 10.76 -4.53 10.47
N LEU A 18 11.32 -5.73 10.43
CA LEU A 18 12.22 -6.16 9.36
C LEU A 18 11.50 -6.24 8.01
N GLU A 19 10.26 -6.74 7.98
CA GLU A 19 9.44 -6.78 6.75
C GLU A 19 9.21 -5.34 6.23
N ARG A 20 8.84 -4.40 7.10
CA ARG A 20 8.63 -2.97 6.75
C ARG A 20 9.92 -2.28 6.29
N LEU A 21 11.05 -2.59 6.92
CA LEU A 21 12.36 -2.07 6.52
C LEU A 21 12.76 -2.60 5.14
N SER A 22 12.55 -3.90 4.88
CA SER A 22 12.92 -4.55 3.62
C SER A 22 12.08 -4.11 2.44
N SER A 23 10.79 -3.80 2.63
CA SER A 23 9.92 -3.34 1.55
C SER A 23 9.95 -1.83 1.36
N GLY A 24 10.40 -1.07 2.36
CA GLY A 24 10.26 0.39 2.42
C GLY A 24 8.81 0.86 2.57
N LEU A 25 7.84 -0.06 2.68
CA LEU A 25 6.42 0.26 2.79
C LEU A 25 6.01 0.25 4.26
N ARG A 26 5.41 1.35 4.70
CA ARG A 26 4.91 1.50 6.06
C ARG A 26 3.79 0.50 6.39
N VAL A 27 3.11 -0.09 5.41
CA VAL A 27 2.05 -1.10 5.61
C VAL A 27 2.30 -2.25 4.62
N ASN A 28 2.76 -3.39 5.11
CA ASN A 28 3.00 -4.59 4.27
C ASN A 28 1.85 -5.59 4.27
N ARG A 29 0.90 -5.47 5.21
CA ARG A 29 -0.22 -6.42 5.33
C ARG A 29 -1.52 -5.68 5.62
N ALA A 30 -2.60 -6.07 4.93
CA ALA A 30 -3.99 -5.69 5.19
C ALA A 30 -4.42 -5.97 6.65
N MET A 31 -3.69 -6.84 7.35
CA MET A 31 -3.94 -7.22 8.73
C MET A 31 -3.58 -6.14 9.76
N ASP A 32 -2.65 -5.21 9.46
CA ASP A 32 -2.25 -4.14 10.39
C ASP A 32 -3.10 -2.85 10.21
N ASP A 33 -3.66 -2.62 9.01
CA ASP A 33 -4.58 -1.50 8.72
C ASP A 33 -5.39 -1.76 7.43
N ALA A 34 -6.45 -2.56 7.52
CA ALA A 34 -7.31 -2.89 6.38
C ALA A 34 -7.94 -1.62 5.76
N SER A 35 -8.30 -0.66 6.60
CA SER A 35 -8.89 0.62 6.19
C SER A 35 -7.87 1.49 5.44
N GLY A 36 -6.65 1.61 5.96
CA GLY A 36 -5.56 2.34 5.30
C GLY A 36 -5.15 1.71 3.96
N LEU A 37 -5.17 0.38 3.85
CA LEU A 37 -4.88 -0.31 2.59
C LEU A 37 -5.98 -0.08 1.55
N VAL A 38 -7.26 -0.21 1.91
CA VAL A 38 -8.39 0.00 0.98
C VAL A 38 -8.40 1.42 0.45
N VAL A 39 -8.18 2.42 1.30
CA VAL A 39 -8.06 3.82 0.87
C VAL A 39 -6.86 4.02 -0.05
N SER A 40 -5.71 3.41 0.28
CA SER A 40 -4.50 3.51 -0.56
C SER A 40 -4.69 2.88 -1.94
N GLU A 41 -5.35 1.72 -2.02
CA GLU A 41 -5.68 1.07 -3.28
C GLU A 41 -6.73 1.88 -4.07
N GLY A 42 -7.71 2.47 -3.39
CA GLY A 42 -8.68 3.39 -4.00
C GLY A 42 -7.99 4.60 -4.64
N LEU A 43 -7.09 5.25 -3.92
CA LEU A 43 -6.31 6.38 -4.43
C LEU A 43 -5.37 5.96 -5.58
N ARG A 44 -4.76 4.77 -5.52
CA ARG A 44 -3.92 4.25 -6.62
C ARG A 44 -4.75 3.99 -7.88
N SER A 45 -5.95 3.44 -7.71
CA SER A 45 -6.92 3.25 -8.80
C SER A 45 -7.37 4.58 -9.41
N GLU A 46 -7.68 5.57 -8.56
CA GLU A 46 -8.06 6.92 -9.00
C GLU A 46 -6.94 7.60 -9.79
N ALA A 47 -5.69 7.51 -9.32
CA ALA A 47 -4.52 8.03 -10.03
C ALA A 47 -4.32 7.37 -11.40
N ALA A 48 -4.55 6.06 -11.50
CA ALA A 48 -4.50 5.33 -12.78
C ALA A 48 -5.61 5.80 -13.74
N LYS A 49 -6.83 6.02 -13.23
CA LYS A 49 -7.94 6.58 -14.01
C LYS A 49 -7.63 7.99 -14.49
N LEU A 50 -7.08 8.86 -13.65
CA LEU A 50 -6.69 10.22 -14.03
C LEU A 50 -5.65 10.21 -15.15
N ASN A 51 -4.62 9.37 -15.04
CA ASN A 51 -3.62 9.19 -16.10
C ASN A 51 -4.26 8.72 -17.42
N GLN A 52 -5.25 7.82 -17.36
CA GLN A 52 -5.98 7.41 -18.55
C GLN A 52 -6.85 8.53 -19.11
N ASN A 53 -7.52 9.31 -18.27
CA ASN A 53 -8.32 10.45 -18.69
C ASN A 53 -7.48 11.52 -19.39
N VAL A 54 -6.27 11.79 -18.88
CA VAL A 54 -5.31 12.71 -19.53
C VAL A 54 -4.94 12.19 -20.93
N ARG A 55 -4.60 10.90 -21.05
CA ARG A 55 -4.33 10.28 -22.35
C ARG A 55 -5.53 10.36 -23.29
N ASN A 56 -6.73 10.09 -22.80
CA ASN A 56 -7.96 10.17 -23.59
C ASN A 56 -8.23 11.61 -24.05
N ALA A 57 -8.00 12.61 -23.20
CA ALA A 57 -8.17 14.02 -23.56
C ALA A 57 -7.14 14.46 -24.63
N GLN A 58 -5.89 14.01 -24.51
CA GLN A 58 -4.85 14.24 -25.52
C GLN A 58 -5.21 13.57 -26.85
N GLN A 59 -5.68 12.31 -26.82
CA GLN A 59 -6.15 11.62 -28.03
C GLN A 59 -7.35 12.33 -28.66
N GLY A 60 -8.31 12.80 -27.86
CA GLY A 60 -9.42 13.61 -28.33
C GLY A 60 -8.97 14.91 -29.00
N SER A 61 -7.98 15.59 -28.43
CA SER A 61 -7.41 16.80 -29.03
C SER A 61 -6.70 16.52 -30.37
N VAL A 62 -6.04 15.36 -30.51
CA VAL A 62 -5.39 14.96 -31.77
C VAL A 62 -6.43 14.63 -32.84
N LEU A 63 -7.59 14.07 -32.47
CA LEU A 63 -8.67 13.77 -33.42
C LEU A 63 -9.45 15.02 -33.86
N LEU A 64 -9.40 16.10 -33.08
CA LEU A 64 -10.07 17.38 -33.38
C LEU A 64 -9.19 18.35 -34.19
N GLN A 65 -7.90 18.07 -34.32
CA GLN A 65 -6.93 18.88 -35.07
C GLN A 65 -6.74 18.34 -36.49
#